data_AF-A0A818IW40-F1
#
_entry.id   AF-A0A818IW40-F1
#
_cell.length_a   1.000
_cell.length_b   1.000
_cell.length_c   1.000
_cell.angle_alpha   90.00
_cell.angle_beta   90.00
_cell.angle_gamma   90.00
#
_symmetry.space_group_name_H-M   'P 1'
#
loop_
_entity.id
_entity.type
_entity.pdbx_description
1 polymer ?
#
loop_
_entity_poly.entity_id
_entity_poly.type
_entity_poly.pdbx_seq_one_letter_code
_entity_poly.pdbx_strand_id
1 'polypeptide(L)'
;MQNRRQARSKRSTTGEPAVESVDQSISVGSRVKSVKSTVLVNSELNTVAIINDPFRRSVTNNESTKHLKTGKKTEFKEEHQRVRHNRSFTQSHGQSIQKKYRPLQPGSRSVSKSKNTNQPLSPSLYYGAWISQKLVRDINHGEYLLQKLSTDDRRNPTNTLTVLHFTYDEWDWKNSSQPQFYDYCSWIKRSIIQGYPVMFVAYLLYMHDELYDHIMPAIGIRYRDKNKYDPNDVLVYFNLYHQRLIERKMSENDLAATRKTCRKHCGEGGCIPLNIDFGIAVKGIVDEDHVTLPVRLSVSAWDEPNPHPAYNQSPTEMDGIVTVRDLIVGKSYVLLRYSSYEYVPTKGTISDFLLSNFDEKHAFVANDTIYIYEDPKKIPSTGSVYYRCVLQPEE
;
A
#
# COMPACT_ATOMS: atom_id res chain seq x y z
N MET A 1 43.81 16.23 -49.52
CA MET A 1 44.22 17.62 -49.23
C MET A 1 44.95 17.64 -47.89
N GLN A 2 46.19 18.12 -47.92
CA GLN A 2 47.05 18.64 -46.85
C GLN A 2 47.19 17.93 -45.48
N ASN A 3 48.37 17.29 -45.33
CA ASN A 3 49.15 17.16 -44.10
C ASN A 3 49.44 18.52 -43.42
N ARG A 4 49.49 18.56 -42.07
CA ARG A 4 50.65 19.09 -41.31
C ARG A 4 50.51 18.97 -39.77
N ARG A 5 51.54 18.34 -39.19
CA ARG A 5 52.40 18.73 -38.05
C ARG A 5 51.91 18.63 -36.59
N GLN A 6 52.71 17.82 -35.88
CA GLN A 6 53.01 17.78 -34.46
C GLN A 6 53.47 19.13 -33.87
N ALA A 7 53.21 19.33 -32.56
CA ALA A 7 54.17 19.93 -31.62
C ALA A 7 53.86 19.52 -30.17
N ARG A 8 54.93 19.49 -29.36
CA ARG A 8 55.12 18.83 -28.07
C ARG A 8 55.28 19.88 -26.96
N SER A 9 55.19 19.44 -25.69
CA SER A 9 55.75 20.09 -24.47
C SER A 9 54.86 21.20 -23.84
N LYS A 10 54.65 21.31 -22.52
CA LYS A 10 55.58 21.23 -21.36
C LYS A 10 54.87 20.87 -20.04
N ARG A 11 55.70 20.36 -19.11
CA ARG A 11 55.51 20.13 -17.66
C ARG A 11 55.37 21.47 -16.89
N SER A 12 54.58 21.49 -15.81
CA SER A 12 54.74 22.43 -14.69
C SER A 12 54.27 21.79 -13.39
N THR A 13 55.13 21.86 -12.37
CA THR A 13 54.95 21.45 -10.97
C THR A 13 55.01 22.70 -10.10
N THR A 14 54.18 22.77 -9.05
CA THR A 14 54.20 23.59 -7.81
C THR A 14 52.73 23.73 -7.37
N GLY A 15 52.30 23.62 -6.11
CA GLY A 15 52.90 23.50 -4.80
C GLY A 15 51.83 23.98 -3.77
N GLU A 16 51.87 23.41 -2.56
CA GLU A 16 51.28 23.91 -1.29
C GLU A 16 49.75 23.85 -1.02
N PRO A 17 49.29 23.87 0.26
CA PRO A 17 49.92 23.34 1.49
C PRO A 17 48.98 22.51 2.38
N ALA A 18 49.58 21.93 3.42
CA ALA A 18 48.98 21.13 4.48
C ALA A 18 48.08 21.95 5.42
N VAL A 19 47.02 21.32 5.93
CA VAL A 19 46.14 21.84 6.99
C VAL A 19 46.52 21.16 8.30
N GLU A 20 46.99 21.96 9.27
CA GLU A 20 47.13 21.59 10.67
C GLU A 20 45.75 21.35 11.30
N SER A 21 45.62 20.25 12.04
CA SER A 21 44.51 20.01 12.95
C SER A 21 44.99 20.29 14.36
N VAL A 22 44.34 21.23 15.04
CA VAL A 22 44.58 21.55 16.44
C VAL A 22 43.48 20.88 17.26
N ASP A 23 43.89 19.87 18.04
CA ASP A 23 43.11 19.31 19.14
C ASP A 23 43.04 20.31 20.30
N GLN A 24 41.81 20.67 20.71
CA GLN A 24 41.57 21.26 22.03
C GLN A 24 40.58 20.39 22.80
N SER A 25 41.14 19.69 23.77
CA SER A 25 40.40 18.97 24.81
C SER A 25 40.03 19.95 25.92
N ILE A 26 38.73 20.01 26.25
CA ILE A 26 38.24 20.63 27.49
C ILE A 26 37.53 19.55 28.28
N SER A 27 38.16 19.16 29.40
CA SER A 27 37.57 18.29 30.41
C SER A 27 36.78 19.12 31.41
N VAL A 28 35.48 18.85 31.56
CA VAL A 28 34.72 19.26 32.74
C VAL A 28 34.04 18.02 33.31
N GLY A 29 34.47 17.63 34.51
CA GLY A 29 33.97 16.46 35.22
C GLY A 29 32.58 16.71 35.80
N SER A 30 31.70 15.73 35.63
CA SER A 30 30.46 15.62 36.42
C SER A 30 30.26 14.16 36.79
N ARG A 31 30.34 13.86 38.10
CA ARG A 31 30.04 12.54 38.66
C ARG A 31 28.55 12.25 38.51
N VAL A 32 28.19 11.28 37.67
CA VAL A 32 26.84 10.67 37.69
C VAL A 32 26.97 9.25 38.23
N LYS A 33 26.24 8.99 39.33
CA LYS A 33 26.12 7.66 39.94
C LYS A 33 25.43 6.73 38.95
N SER A 34 26.14 5.69 38.51
CA SER A 34 25.58 4.59 37.72
C SER A 34 24.59 3.80 38.58
N VAL A 35 23.30 3.87 38.23
CA VAL A 35 22.27 2.93 38.68
C VAL A 35 22.26 1.80 37.66
N LYS A 36 22.65 0.60 38.07
CA LYS A 36 22.49 -0.63 37.28
C LYS A 36 21.00 -0.99 37.25
N SER A 37 20.33 -0.66 36.15
CA SER A 37 19.02 -1.22 35.80
C SER A 37 19.21 -2.53 35.06
N THR A 38 18.95 -3.64 35.74
CA THR A 38 18.81 -4.97 35.14
C THR A 38 17.51 -4.97 34.31
N VAL A 39 17.64 -4.93 32.98
CA VAL A 39 16.52 -5.12 32.06
C VAL A 39 16.39 -6.60 31.77
N LEU A 40 15.34 -7.24 32.28
CA LEU A 40 14.90 -8.55 31.82
C LEU A 40 14.29 -8.36 30.43
N VAL A 41 15.01 -8.84 29.40
CA VAL A 41 14.55 -8.80 28.01
C VAL A 41 13.60 -9.98 27.78
N ASN A 42 12.30 -9.69 27.69
CA ASN A 42 11.35 -10.59 27.04
C ASN A 42 11.51 -10.43 25.52
N SER A 43 11.76 -11.54 24.82
CA SER A 43 12.12 -11.59 23.41
C SER A 43 10.92 -11.51 22.46
N GLU A 44 10.14 -10.42 22.52
CA GLU A 44 9.03 -10.17 21.59
C GLU A 44 9.47 -9.20 20.45
N LEU A 45 8.75 -9.22 19.31
CA LEU A 45 9.04 -8.39 18.14
C LEU A 45 9.09 -6.90 18.51
N ASN A 46 10.25 -6.25 18.37
CA ASN A 46 10.47 -4.92 18.96
C ASN A 46 10.05 -3.73 18.08
N THR A 47 9.85 -3.93 16.77
CA THR A 47 9.58 -2.81 15.86
C THR A 47 8.46 -3.13 14.87
N VAL A 48 7.55 -2.17 14.70
CA VAL A 48 6.45 -2.23 13.74
C VAL A 48 6.60 -1.05 12.78
N ALA A 49 6.91 -1.33 11.52
CA ALA A 49 6.78 -0.38 10.44
C ALA A 49 5.46 -0.67 9.72
N ILE A 50 4.38 -0.01 10.13
CA ILE A 50 3.16 0.03 9.32
C ILE A 50 3.16 1.39 8.64
N ILE A 51 2.88 1.38 7.35
CA ILE A 51 2.51 2.54 6.55
C ILE A 51 1.16 3.02 7.10
N ASN A 52 1.21 3.64 8.27
CA ASN A 52 0.05 3.97 9.07
C ASN A 52 -0.63 5.18 8.47
N ASP A 53 -1.94 5.11 8.41
CA ASP A 53 -2.79 6.28 8.48
C ASP A 53 -2.99 6.64 9.98
N PRO A 54 -2.53 7.80 10.48
CA PRO A 54 -2.53 8.19 11.88
C PRO A 54 -3.92 8.50 12.44
N PHE A 55 -5.00 8.21 11.71
CA PHE A 55 -6.37 8.32 12.21
C PHE A 55 -6.73 7.35 13.34
N ARG A 56 -5.77 6.53 13.80
CA ARG A 56 -5.91 5.74 15.03
C ARG A 56 -5.69 6.59 16.29
N ARG A 57 -6.51 7.64 16.51
CA ARG A 57 -6.68 8.16 17.88
C ARG A 57 -7.51 7.14 18.66
N SER A 58 -6.90 6.52 19.67
CA SER A 58 -7.65 5.84 20.72
C SER A 58 -8.50 6.88 21.44
N VAL A 59 -9.81 6.85 21.24
CA VAL A 59 -10.73 7.56 22.14
C VAL A 59 -10.70 6.82 23.47
N THR A 60 -9.83 7.24 24.38
CA THR A 60 -9.97 6.88 25.80
C THR A 60 -11.15 7.68 26.35
N ASN A 61 -12.33 7.05 26.36
CA ASN A 61 -13.48 7.57 27.09
C ASN A 61 -13.15 7.49 28.58
N ASN A 62 -12.78 8.63 29.16
CA ASN A 62 -12.68 8.81 30.59
C ASN A 62 -13.90 9.64 31.03
N GLU A 63 -15.07 9.01 31.11
CA GLU A 63 -16.17 9.54 31.90
C GLU A 63 -16.87 8.42 32.68
N SER A 64 -16.78 8.58 33.99
CA SER A 64 -17.47 7.85 35.02
C SER A 64 -18.98 8.10 35.00
N THR A 65 -19.79 7.05 35.15
CA THR A 65 -21.04 7.15 35.91
C THR A 65 -21.37 5.82 36.57
N LYS A 66 -21.48 5.86 37.90
CA LYS A 66 -22.12 4.86 38.74
C LYS A 66 -23.63 4.85 38.43
N HIS A 67 -24.24 3.67 38.25
CA HIS A 67 -25.47 3.27 38.94
C HIS A 67 -25.86 1.79 38.69
N LEU A 68 -25.88 1.05 39.81
CA LEU A 68 -26.78 -0.03 40.22
C LEU A 68 -27.99 -0.41 39.31
N LYS A 69 -28.14 -1.69 38.94
CA LYS A 69 -29.02 -2.73 39.58
C LYS A 69 -29.38 -3.92 38.66
N THR A 70 -29.21 -5.12 39.23
CA THR A 70 -30.05 -6.34 39.14
C THR A 70 -30.46 -6.95 37.78
N GLY A 71 -29.86 -8.11 37.48
CA GLY A 71 -30.56 -9.40 37.49
C GLY A 71 -31.48 -9.77 36.31
N LYS A 72 -31.07 -10.78 35.53
CA LYS A 72 -31.85 -12.00 35.24
C LYS A 72 -31.00 -13.01 34.47
N LYS A 73 -30.88 -14.21 35.05
CA LYS A 73 -30.44 -15.44 34.37
C LYS A 73 -31.59 -15.92 33.47
N THR A 74 -31.28 -16.32 32.25
CA THR A 74 -32.12 -17.21 31.46
C THR A 74 -31.23 -18.28 30.86
N GLU A 75 -31.46 -19.51 31.34
CA GLU A 75 -30.95 -20.76 30.78
C GLU A 75 -31.49 -20.94 29.36
N PHE A 76 -30.61 -21.30 28.43
CA PHE A 76 -31.00 -21.93 27.17
C PHE A 76 -30.68 -23.42 27.28
N LYS A 77 -31.73 -24.24 27.15
CA LYS A 77 -31.66 -25.70 27.09
C LYS A 77 -31.10 -26.14 25.74
N GLU A 78 -30.15 -27.07 25.80
CA GLU A 78 -29.72 -27.90 24.68
C GLU A 78 -30.84 -28.86 24.29
N GLU A 79 -31.11 -28.98 22.99
CA GLU A 79 -31.89 -30.08 22.44
C GLU A 79 -31.04 -30.86 21.43
N HIS A 80 -30.72 -32.08 21.82
CA HIS A 80 -30.14 -33.12 20.97
C HIS A 80 -31.21 -33.69 20.03
N GLN A 81 -30.93 -33.75 18.73
CA GLN A 81 -31.46 -34.83 17.91
C GLN A 81 -30.36 -35.47 17.06
N ARG A 82 -30.09 -36.73 17.40
CA ARG A 82 -29.41 -37.73 16.57
C ARG A 82 -30.42 -38.26 15.56
N VAL A 83 -30.05 -38.34 14.29
CA VAL A 83 -30.55 -39.38 13.37
C VAL A 83 -29.36 -39.93 12.60
N ARG A 84 -29.05 -41.21 12.87
CA ARG A 84 -28.31 -42.10 11.97
C ARG A 84 -29.31 -42.70 10.99
N HIS A 85 -28.95 -42.90 9.72
CA HIS A 85 -29.09 -44.18 9.02
C HIS A 85 -28.22 -44.23 7.74
N ASN A 86 -27.77 -45.44 7.45
CA ASN A 86 -26.74 -45.87 6.50
C ASN A 86 -27.23 -46.03 5.04
N ARG A 87 -26.23 -46.31 4.17
CA ARG A 87 -26.24 -46.96 2.83
C ARG A 87 -26.50 -45.99 1.66
N SER A 88 -25.87 -46.10 0.49
CA SER A 88 -25.04 -47.13 -0.14
C SER A 88 -24.27 -46.54 -1.33
N PHE A 89 -23.20 -47.22 -1.70
CA PHE A 89 -22.37 -47.03 -2.89
C PHE A 89 -23.16 -47.34 -4.18
N THR A 90 -23.16 -46.43 -5.15
CA THR A 90 -23.27 -46.75 -6.59
C THR A 90 -22.57 -45.67 -7.41
N GLN A 91 -21.80 -46.13 -8.39
CA GLN A 91 -20.98 -45.38 -9.32
C GLN A 91 -21.81 -45.10 -10.59
N SER A 92 -21.94 -43.84 -11.03
CA SER A 92 -22.37 -43.54 -12.41
C SER A 92 -21.90 -42.16 -12.87
N HIS A 93 -21.64 -42.09 -14.18
CA HIS A 93 -21.01 -41.05 -14.96
C HIS A 93 -21.69 -39.66 -14.91
N GLY A 94 -20.85 -38.62 -14.96
CA GLY A 94 -20.98 -37.42 -15.79
C GLY A 94 -22.26 -36.60 -15.75
N GLN A 95 -22.32 -35.57 -14.91
CA GLN A 95 -23.14 -34.37 -15.16
C GLN A 95 -22.45 -33.10 -14.63
N SER A 96 -22.43 -32.08 -15.50
CA SER A 96 -21.99 -30.70 -15.25
C SER A 96 -22.82 -30.07 -14.12
N ILE A 97 -22.17 -29.69 -13.02
CA ILE A 97 -22.80 -28.95 -11.92
C ILE A 97 -22.57 -27.46 -12.17
N GLN A 98 -23.53 -26.79 -12.81
CA GLN A 98 -23.71 -25.35 -12.64
C GLN A 98 -24.15 -25.06 -11.20
N LYS A 99 -23.23 -24.60 -10.35
CA LYS A 99 -23.57 -24.09 -9.02
C LYS A 99 -24.30 -22.75 -9.17
N LYS A 100 -25.62 -22.77 -8.93
CA LYS A 100 -26.46 -21.59 -8.69
C LYS A 100 -25.93 -20.81 -7.48
N TYR A 101 -25.26 -19.70 -7.71
CA TYR A 101 -25.06 -18.68 -6.68
C TYR A 101 -26.39 -17.95 -6.45
N ARG A 102 -26.89 -17.96 -5.22
CA ARG A 102 -28.03 -17.14 -4.80
C ARG A 102 -27.50 -15.75 -4.44
N PRO A 103 -27.95 -14.67 -5.08
CA PRO A 103 -27.61 -13.32 -4.64
C PRO A 103 -28.32 -13.03 -3.31
N LEU A 104 -27.57 -12.49 -2.34
CA LEU A 104 -28.12 -11.94 -1.11
C LEU A 104 -28.90 -10.66 -1.46
N GLN A 105 -30.12 -10.51 -0.94
CA GLN A 105 -30.94 -9.33 -1.17
C GLN A 105 -30.44 -8.12 -0.36
N PRO A 106 -30.55 -6.88 -0.90
CA PRO A 106 -30.10 -5.68 -0.22
C PRO A 106 -31.09 -5.27 0.88
N GLY A 107 -30.62 -5.30 2.13
CA GLY A 107 -31.32 -4.73 3.29
C GLY A 107 -31.17 -3.21 3.37
N SER A 108 -32.25 -2.56 3.78
CA SER A 108 -32.49 -1.13 3.96
C SER A 108 -31.40 -0.34 4.70
N ARG A 109 -31.06 0.84 4.15
CA ARG A 109 -30.10 1.84 4.67
C ARG A 109 -30.58 2.48 5.99
N SER A 110 -29.74 2.38 7.03
CA SER A 110 -29.70 3.35 8.13
C SER A 110 -28.49 4.26 7.95
N VAL A 111 -28.69 5.58 7.97
CA VAL A 111 -27.61 6.59 7.93
C VAL A 111 -26.73 6.41 9.16
N SER A 112 -25.55 5.82 8.99
CA SER A 112 -24.57 5.63 10.07
C SER A 112 -23.61 6.80 10.13
N LYS A 113 -23.50 7.41 11.32
CA LYS A 113 -22.41 8.30 11.71
C LYS A 113 -21.06 7.70 11.28
N SER A 114 -20.23 8.51 10.63
CA SER A 114 -18.87 8.20 10.16
C SER A 114 -18.13 7.32 11.17
N LYS A 115 -18.08 6.02 10.88
CA LYS A 115 -17.20 5.07 11.55
C LYS A 115 -15.90 5.12 10.78
N ASN A 116 -14.78 5.36 11.47
CA ASN A 116 -13.44 5.18 10.93
C ASN A 116 -13.35 3.81 10.23
N THR A 117 -13.48 3.81 8.91
CA THR A 117 -13.35 2.60 8.11
C THR A 117 -11.88 2.39 7.84
N ASN A 118 -11.33 1.27 8.33
CA ASN A 118 -10.04 0.75 7.89
C ASN A 118 -10.18 0.36 6.41
N GLN A 119 -10.10 1.34 5.51
CA GLN A 119 -10.18 1.06 4.09
C GLN A 119 -8.91 0.35 3.63
N PRO A 120 -9.02 -0.62 2.71
CA PRO A 120 -7.86 -1.19 2.06
C PRO A 120 -7.12 -0.05 1.35
N LEU A 121 -5.94 0.31 1.84
CA LEU A 121 -5.08 1.27 1.17
C LEU A 121 -4.54 0.60 -0.10
N SER A 122 -5.10 0.94 -1.25
CA SER A 122 -4.36 0.79 -2.51
C SER A 122 -3.16 1.74 -2.46
N PRO A 123 -2.06 1.41 -3.17
CA PRO A 123 -0.93 2.33 -3.28
C PRO A 123 -1.32 3.70 -3.85
N SER A 124 -2.30 3.76 -4.76
CA SER A 124 -2.80 5.02 -5.31
C SER A 124 -3.46 5.90 -4.24
N LEU A 125 -4.30 5.33 -3.38
CA LEU A 125 -4.95 6.05 -2.28
C LEU A 125 -3.91 6.61 -1.30
N TYR A 126 -2.87 5.83 -1.01
CA TYR A 126 -1.75 6.26 -0.18
C TYR A 126 -1.03 7.51 -0.73
N TYR A 127 -1.10 7.74 -2.03
CA TYR A 127 -0.49 8.86 -2.73
C TYR A 127 -1.51 9.86 -3.30
N GLY A 128 -2.71 9.90 -2.70
CA GLY A 128 -3.70 10.93 -3.00
C GLY A 128 -4.41 10.75 -4.34
N ALA A 129 -4.57 9.51 -4.80
CA ALA A 129 -5.27 9.19 -6.04
C ALA A 129 -6.29 8.06 -5.88
N TRP A 130 -7.49 8.25 -6.42
CA TRP A 130 -8.41 7.16 -6.73
C TRP A 130 -8.24 6.77 -8.20
N ILE A 131 -8.14 5.48 -8.47
CA ILE A 131 -7.99 4.95 -9.83
C ILE A 131 -8.78 3.65 -9.89
N SER A 132 -9.80 3.58 -10.74
CA SER A 132 -10.61 2.38 -10.91
C SER A 132 -9.77 1.21 -11.46
N GLN A 133 -10.06 0.00 -11.01
CA GLN A 133 -9.52 -1.23 -11.60
C GLN A 133 -9.82 -1.30 -13.09
N LYS A 134 -11.00 -0.81 -13.53
CA LYS A 134 -11.32 -0.76 -14.95
C LYS A 134 -10.30 0.07 -15.72
N LEU A 135 -10.00 1.29 -15.27
CA LEU A 135 -9.02 2.16 -15.92
C LEU A 135 -7.63 1.52 -15.95
N VAL A 136 -7.20 0.92 -14.83
CA VAL A 136 -5.92 0.18 -14.76
C VAL A 136 -5.89 -0.94 -15.80
N ARG A 137 -6.96 -1.72 -15.92
CA ARG A 137 -7.07 -2.81 -16.92
C ARG A 137 -7.10 -2.31 -18.35
N ASP A 138 -7.78 -1.19 -18.60
CA ASP A 138 -7.86 -0.58 -19.92
C ASP A 138 -6.46 -0.13 -20.40
N ILE A 139 -5.70 0.55 -19.53
CA ILE A 139 -4.32 0.99 -19.80
C ILE A 139 -3.38 -0.20 -19.96
N ASN A 140 -3.51 -1.20 -19.09
CA ASN A 140 -2.66 -2.39 -19.10
C ASN A 140 -3.05 -3.41 -20.20
N HIS A 141 -4.18 -3.19 -20.88
CA HIS A 141 -4.80 -4.11 -21.83
C HIS A 141 -5.05 -5.53 -21.26
N GLY A 142 -5.44 -5.59 -19.98
CA GLY A 142 -5.70 -6.84 -19.26
C GLY A 142 -5.47 -6.72 -17.76
N GLU A 143 -5.51 -7.86 -17.06
CA GLU A 143 -5.24 -7.90 -15.63
C GLU A 143 -3.82 -7.41 -15.30
N TYR A 144 -3.74 -6.55 -14.28
CA TYR A 144 -2.49 -5.97 -13.83
C TYR A 144 -1.52 -7.07 -13.34
N LEU A 145 -0.20 -6.88 -13.51
CA LEU A 145 0.88 -7.84 -13.16
C LEU A 145 0.84 -9.23 -13.82
N LEU A 146 -0.23 -9.69 -14.47
CA LEU A 146 -0.38 -11.11 -14.89
C LEU A 146 0.53 -11.50 -16.07
N GLN A 147 1.19 -10.51 -16.67
CA GLN A 147 1.61 -10.62 -18.04
C GLN A 147 3.12 -10.52 -18.29
N LYS A 148 3.95 -10.54 -17.24
CA LYS A 148 5.42 -10.55 -17.38
C LYS A 148 6.00 -11.78 -18.12
N LEU A 149 5.17 -12.76 -18.50
CA LEU A 149 5.55 -13.89 -19.37
C LEU A 149 4.95 -13.83 -20.79
N SER A 150 4.14 -12.83 -21.13
CA SER A 150 3.67 -12.67 -22.51
C SER A 150 4.72 -11.93 -23.32
N THR A 151 4.93 -12.37 -24.56
CA THR A 151 5.76 -11.68 -25.56
C THR A 151 5.12 -10.39 -26.10
N ASP A 152 3.94 -9.99 -25.61
CA ASP A 152 3.27 -8.74 -25.99
C ASP A 152 3.73 -7.60 -25.07
N ASP A 153 4.74 -6.85 -25.53
CA ASP A 153 5.33 -5.70 -24.81
C ASP A 153 4.31 -4.63 -24.40
N ARG A 154 3.10 -4.62 -25.01
CA ARG A 154 2.03 -3.67 -24.66
C ARG A 154 1.44 -3.92 -23.26
N ARG A 155 1.63 -5.10 -22.68
CA ARG A 155 1.05 -5.50 -21.38
C ARG A 155 2.11 -5.52 -20.28
N ASN A 156 2.76 -4.38 -20.10
CA ASN A 156 3.79 -4.19 -19.08
C ASN A 156 3.21 -3.39 -17.89
N PRO A 157 3.16 -3.96 -16.66
CA PRO A 157 2.61 -3.27 -15.50
C PRO A 157 3.38 -1.98 -15.15
N THR A 158 4.65 -1.88 -15.55
CA THR A 158 5.45 -0.67 -15.39
C THR A 158 5.00 0.46 -16.32
N ASN A 159 4.62 0.14 -17.56
CA ASN A 159 4.04 1.12 -18.47
C ASN A 159 2.76 1.73 -17.88
N THR A 160 1.92 0.90 -17.26
CA THR A 160 0.70 1.37 -16.58
C THR A 160 1.01 2.34 -15.44
N LEU A 161 2.00 2.06 -14.58
CA LEU A 161 2.38 2.99 -13.51
C LEU A 161 3.00 4.28 -14.03
N THR A 162 3.81 4.19 -15.08
CA THR A 162 4.38 5.36 -15.76
C THR A 162 3.27 6.25 -16.33
N VAL A 163 2.30 5.66 -17.05
CA VAL A 163 1.13 6.36 -17.58
C VAL A 163 0.29 6.99 -16.47
N LEU A 164 0.16 6.33 -15.32
CA LEU A 164 -0.57 6.85 -14.16
C LEU A 164 0.26 7.79 -13.27
N HIS A 165 1.46 8.17 -13.71
CA HIS A 165 2.37 9.11 -13.05
C HIS A 165 2.82 8.66 -11.66
N PHE A 166 3.16 7.38 -11.49
CA PHE A 166 3.82 6.85 -10.29
C PHE A 166 5.29 6.53 -10.53
N THR A 167 6.10 6.79 -9.52
CA THR A 167 7.45 6.20 -9.40
C THR A 167 7.35 4.85 -8.71
N TYR A 168 8.17 3.89 -9.14
CA TYR A 168 8.14 2.53 -8.62
C TYR A 168 9.52 1.88 -8.64
N ASP A 169 9.64 0.78 -7.89
CA ASP A 169 10.76 -0.16 -7.94
C ASP A 169 10.18 -1.56 -8.18
N GLU A 170 10.69 -2.27 -9.17
CA GLU A 170 10.21 -3.59 -9.55
C GLU A 170 11.16 -4.66 -9.02
N TRP A 171 10.60 -5.74 -8.48
CA TRP A 171 11.39 -6.89 -8.11
C TRP A 171 11.99 -7.59 -9.35
N ASP A 172 13.32 -7.72 -9.39
CA ASP A 172 14.06 -8.40 -10.45
C ASP A 172 14.05 -9.93 -10.28
N TRP A 173 12.87 -10.51 -10.52
CA TRP A 173 12.66 -11.95 -10.47
C TRP A 173 13.49 -12.72 -11.51
N LYS A 174 13.96 -12.10 -12.59
CA LYS A 174 14.69 -12.81 -13.66
C LYS A 174 16.12 -13.16 -13.26
N ASN A 175 16.76 -12.27 -12.50
CA ASN A 175 18.15 -12.44 -12.09
C ASN A 175 18.30 -12.86 -10.61
N SER A 176 17.18 -13.13 -9.93
CA SER A 176 17.19 -13.54 -8.53
C SER A 176 17.57 -15.01 -8.34
N SER A 177 18.21 -15.30 -7.20
CA SER A 177 18.64 -16.64 -6.82
C SER A 177 17.45 -17.54 -6.44
N GLN A 178 17.60 -18.86 -6.59
CA GLN A 178 16.55 -19.82 -6.22
C GLN A 178 16.82 -20.46 -4.85
N PRO A 179 15.80 -20.65 -3.99
CA PRO A 179 14.43 -20.15 -4.14
C PRO A 179 14.36 -18.62 -3.94
N GLN A 180 13.57 -17.93 -4.77
CA GLN A 180 13.47 -16.46 -4.80
C GLN A 180 12.91 -15.85 -3.51
N PHE A 181 12.06 -16.61 -2.83
CA PHE A 181 11.28 -16.15 -1.68
C PHE A 181 12.08 -15.37 -0.61
N TYR A 182 13.31 -15.79 -0.31
CA TYR A 182 14.14 -15.19 0.72
C TYR A 182 14.63 -13.79 0.34
N ASP A 183 15.20 -13.67 -0.86
CA ASP A 183 15.67 -12.38 -1.38
C ASP A 183 14.47 -11.45 -1.67
N TYR A 184 13.35 -12.03 -2.12
CA TYR A 184 12.11 -11.31 -2.34
C TYR A 184 11.52 -10.73 -1.06
N CYS A 185 11.40 -11.52 0.02
CA CYS A 185 10.95 -11.02 1.32
C CYS A 185 11.89 -9.96 1.90
N SER A 186 13.20 -10.11 1.68
CA SER A 186 14.19 -9.09 2.04
C SER A 186 13.92 -7.77 1.29
N TRP A 187 13.61 -7.85 0.00
CA TRP A 187 13.24 -6.70 -0.82
C TRP A 187 11.93 -6.06 -0.35
N ILE A 188 10.85 -6.84 -0.14
CA ILE A 188 9.58 -6.33 0.41
C ILE A 188 9.84 -5.57 1.72
N LYS A 189 10.59 -6.19 2.64
CA LYS A 189 10.92 -5.59 3.93
C LYS A 189 11.61 -4.24 3.79
N ARG A 190 12.64 -4.14 2.94
CA ARG A 190 13.35 -2.87 2.69
C ARG A 190 12.42 -1.81 2.13
N SER A 191 11.53 -2.17 1.21
CA SER A 191 10.57 -1.24 0.60
C SER A 191 9.56 -0.71 1.62
N ILE A 192 8.96 -1.59 2.42
CA ILE A 192 7.99 -1.18 3.45
C ILE A 192 8.65 -0.34 4.54
N ILE A 193 9.88 -0.65 4.95
CA ILE A 193 10.64 0.15 5.94
C ILE A 193 10.93 1.56 5.41
N GLN A 194 11.10 1.72 4.09
CA GLN A 194 11.23 3.03 3.44
C GLN A 194 9.88 3.76 3.28
N GLY A 195 8.77 3.14 3.70
CA GLY A 195 7.44 3.73 3.61
C GLY A 195 6.74 3.51 2.25
N TYR A 196 7.25 2.60 1.43
CA TYR A 196 6.68 2.30 0.11
C TYR A 196 5.74 1.10 0.18
N PRO A 197 4.43 1.25 -0.11
CA PRO A 197 3.53 0.10 -0.20
C PRO A 197 3.97 -0.82 -1.34
N VAL A 198 3.87 -2.13 -1.12
CA VAL A 198 4.31 -3.14 -2.07
C VAL A 198 3.13 -3.93 -2.58
N MET A 199 2.90 -3.93 -3.89
CA MET A 199 2.01 -4.89 -4.53
C MET A 199 2.77 -6.20 -4.73
N PHE A 200 2.18 -7.30 -4.29
CA PHE A 200 2.73 -8.64 -4.44
C PHE A 200 1.66 -9.64 -4.86
N VAL A 201 2.11 -10.80 -5.32
CA VAL A 201 1.22 -11.86 -5.81
C VAL A 201 1.14 -13.06 -4.88
N ALA A 202 0.06 -13.83 -4.99
CA ALA A 202 -0.11 -15.07 -4.24
C ALA A 202 -0.87 -16.16 -5.01
N TYR A 203 -0.59 -17.39 -4.63
CA TYR A 203 -1.42 -18.56 -4.88
C TYR A 203 -2.61 -18.60 -3.94
N LEU A 204 -3.77 -18.97 -4.48
CA LEU A 204 -5.01 -19.25 -3.77
C LEU A 204 -5.37 -20.73 -3.93
N LEU A 205 -5.89 -21.31 -2.85
CA LEU A 205 -6.49 -22.64 -2.86
C LEU A 205 -7.67 -22.69 -3.84
N TYR A 206 -7.72 -23.74 -4.67
CA TYR A 206 -8.72 -23.97 -5.73
C TYR A 206 -8.61 -23.09 -6.99
N MET A 207 -7.55 -22.31 -7.11
CA MET A 207 -7.21 -21.62 -8.35
C MET A 207 -5.98 -22.27 -9.00
N HIS A 208 -5.87 -22.06 -10.32
CA HIS A 208 -5.03 -22.89 -11.18
C HIS A 208 -4.19 -22.09 -12.17
N ASP A 209 -4.08 -20.76 -11.99
CA ASP A 209 -3.18 -19.98 -12.83
C ASP A 209 -1.74 -20.47 -12.63
N GLU A 210 -0.91 -20.45 -13.67
CA GLU A 210 0.41 -21.05 -13.56
C GLU A 210 1.31 -20.26 -12.58
N LEU A 211 1.20 -18.93 -12.63
CA LEU A 211 2.13 -18.02 -11.97
C LEU A 211 1.64 -17.54 -10.61
N TYR A 212 0.38 -17.13 -10.52
CA TYR A 212 -0.30 -16.68 -9.30
C TYR A 212 -1.78 -16.44 -9.61
N ASP A 213 -2.64 -16.31 -8.59
CA ASP A 213 -4.08 -16.06 -8.81
C ASP A 213 -4.59 -14.75 -8.19
N HIS A 214 -3.78 -14.09 -7.35
CA HIS A 214 -4.22 -12.90 -6.64
C HIS A 214 -3.11 -11.87 -6.43
N ILE A 215 -3.50 -10.59 -6.39
CA ILE A 215 -2.60 -9.45 -6.16
C ILE A 215 -3.05 -8.71 -4.91
N MET A 216 -2.12 -8.34 -4.05
CA MET A 216 -2.41 -7.73 -2.75
C MET A 216 -1.41 -6.63 -2.42
N PRO A 217 -1.83 -5.55 -1.73
CA PRO A 217 -0.93 -4.56 -1.19
C PRO A 217 -0.47 -4.95 0.21
N ALA A 218 0.85 -5.11 0.37
CA ALA A 218 1.52 -5.04 1.65
C ALA A 218 1.72 -3.60 2.07
N ILE A 219 1.39 -3.32 3.33
CA ILE A 219 1.43 -1.97 3.90
C ILE A 219 2.19 -1.92 5.22
N GLY A 220 2.72 -3.05 5.71
CA GLY A 220 3.46 -3.03 6.96
C GLY A 220 4.26 -4.29 7.20
N ILE A 221 5.20 -4.20 8.13
CA ILE A 221 6.03 -5.29 8.58
C ILE A 221 6.39 -5.12 10.06
N ARG A 222 6.35 -6.20 10.81
CA ARG A 222 6.94 -6.30 12.15
C ARG A 222 8.24 -7.04 12.06
N TYR A 223 9.30 -6.48 12.63
CA TYR A 223 10.64 -7.04 12.47
C TYR A 223 11.52 -6.80 13.70
N ARG A 224 12.60 -7.58 13.77
CA ARG A 224 13.66 -7.41 14.79
C ARG A 224 14.85 -6.60 14.28
N ASP A 225 15.38 -6.97 13.11
CA ASP A 225 16.54 -6.32 12.49
C ASP A 225 16.14 -5.82 11.11
N LYS A 226 16.17 -4.50 10.86
CA LYS A 226 15.78 -3.93 9.56
C LYS A 226 16.65 -4.38 8.38
N ASN A 227 17.89 -4.80 8.63
CA ASN A 227 18.89 -5.06 7.59
C ASN A 227 19.00 -6.54 7.21
N LYS A 228 18.32 -7.43 7.93
CA LYS A 228 18.42 -8.88 7.75
C LYS A 228 17.05 -9.51 7.59
N TYR A 229 16.91 -10.45 6.66
CA TYR A 229 15.73 -11.31 6.61
C TYR A 229 15.63 -12.17 7.87
N ASP A 230 14.43 -12.24 8.43
CA ASP A 230 14.10 -13.14 9.54
C ASP A 230 12.77 -13.83 9.22
N PRO A 231 12.72 -15.17 9.20
CA PRO A 231 11.47 -15.89 8.94
C PRO A 231 10.37 -15.63 9.98
N ASN A 232 10.71 -15.01 11.13
CA ASN A 232 9.76 -14.58 12.15
C ASN A 232 9.24 -13.15 11.96
N ASP A 233 9.76 -12.40 10.99
CA ASP A 233 9.17 -11.12 10.62
C ASP A 233 7.74 -11.34 10.14
N VAL A 234 6.83 -10.41 10.46
CA VAL A 234 5.41 -10.53 10.15
C VAL A 234 5.03 -9.50 9.11
N LEU A 235 4.68 -9.93 7.90
CA LEU A 235 4.13 -9.07 6.86
C LEU A 235 2.67 -8.73 7.18
N VAL A 236 2.30 -7.47 7.02
CA VAL A 236 0.95 -6.93 7.23
C VAL A 236 0.41 -6.41 5.90
N TYR A 237 -0.73 -6.93 5.46
CA TYR A 237 -1.28 -6.64 4.12
C TYR A 237 -2.80 -6.75 4.07
N PHE A 238 -3.41 -6.20 3.02
CA PHE A 238 -4.83 -6.40 2.71
C PHE A 238 -4.99 -7.52 1.67
N ASN A 239 -5.93 -8.44 1.89
CA ASN A 239 -6.24 -9.46 0.89
C ASN A 239 -7.25 -9.00 -0.18
N LEU A 240 -7.77 -7.78 -0.09
CA LEU A 240 -8.74 -7.19 -1.03
C LEU A 240 -10.10 -7.92 -1.15
N TYR A 241 -10.34 -9.00 -0.40
CA TYR A 241 -11.66 -9.65 -0.31
C TYR A 241 -12.49 -9.12 0.86
N HIS A 242 -11.82 -8.49 1.83
CA HIS A 242 -12.43 -7.84 2.98
C HIS A 242 -11.48 -6.80 3.57
N GLN A 243 -12.01 -5.91 4.41
CA GLN A 243 -11.24 -4.83 5.05
C GLN A 243 -10.28 -5.29 6.18
N ARG A 244 -10.24 -6.58 6.50
CA ARG A 244 -9.38 -7.10 7.56
C ARG A 244 -7.92 -7.20 7.10
N LEU A 245 -7.02 -6.66 7.91
CA LEU A 245 -5.58 -6.87 7.79
C LEU A 245 -5.22 -8.34 8.02
N ILE A 246 -4.40 -8.86 7.14
CA ILE A 246 -3.76 -10.16 7.25
C ILE A 246 -2.34 -9.96 7.77
N GLU A 247 -1.94 -10.82 8.69
CA GLU A 247 -0.62 -10.80 9.31
C GLU A 247 -0.03 -12.20 9.27
N ARG A 248 1.11 -12.37 8.60
CA ARG A 248 1.74 -13.68 8.42
C ARG A 248 3.25 -13.60 8.54
N LYS A 249 3.85 -14.62 9.15
CA LYS A 249 5.30 -14.76 9.23
C LYS A 249 5.89 -14.96 7.84
N MET A 250 6.96 -14.26 7.52
CA MET A 250 7.72 -14.38 6.28
C MET A 250 8.50 -15.70 6.20
N SER A 251 7.85 -16.84 6.42
CA SER A 251 8.44 -18.18 6.40
C SER A 251 7.73 -19.09 5.39
N GLU A 252 8.43 -20.13 4.93
CA GLU A 252 7.85 -21.14 4.01
C GLU A 252 6.71 -21.97 4.62
N ASN A 253 6.60 -22.02 5.95
CA ASN A 253 5.52 -22.74 6.63
C ASN A 253 4.27 -21.86 6.84
N ASP A 254 4.39 -20.57 6.57
CA ASP A 254 3.31 -19.61 6.72
C ASP A 254 3.12 -18.90 5.38
N LEU A 255 3.81 -17.78 5.12
CA LEU A 255 3.52 -16.92 3.99
C LEU A 255 3.82 -17.51 2.61
N ALA A 256 4.74 -18.47 2.45
CA ALA A 256 5.09 -19.02 1.14
C ALA A 256 4.68 -20.49 0.93
N ALA A 257 4.52 -20.88 -0.34
CA ALA A 257 4.31 -22.27 -0.73
C ALA A 257 4.60 -22.47 -2.22
N THR A 258 4.71 -23.74 -2.63
CA THR A 258 4.54 -24.09 -4.05
C THR A 258 3.05 -24.07 -4.41
N ARG A 259 2.73 -23.97 -5.70
CA ARG A 259 1.35 -24.12 -6.21
C ARG A 259 0.65 -25.37 -5.67
N LYS A 260 1.36 -26.51 -5.59
CA LYS A 260 0.82 -27.79 -5.11
C LYS A 260 0.59 -27.82 -3.60
N THR A 261 1.38 -27.07 -2.85
CA THR A 261 1.36 -27.09 -1.38
C THR A 261 0.63 -25.91 -0.76
N CYS A 262 0.23 -24.89 -1.53
CA CYS A 262 -0.60 -23.82 -0.99
C CYS A 262 -1.97 -24.36 -0.56
N ARG A 263 -2.34 -24.05 0.67
CA ARG A 263 -3.61 -24.45 1.30
C ARG A 263 -4.42 -23.26 1.81
N LYS A 264 -4.07 -22.05 1.37
CA LYS A 264 -4.66 -20.80 1.83
C LYS A 264 -5.68 -20.29 0.84
N HIS A 265 -6.90 -20.06 1.32
CA HIS A 265 -7.97 -19.49 0.48
C HIS A 265 -7.91 -17.96 0.44
N CYS A 266 -8.80 -17.33 -0.34
CA CYS A 266 -8.85 -15.88 -0.53
C CYS A 266 -8.91 -15.09 0.80
N GLY A 267 -9.79 -15.49 1.73
CA GLY A 267 -9.89 -14.92 3.08
C GLY A 267 -8.65 -15.03 3.96
N GLU A 268 -7.70 -15.92 3.66
CA GLU A 268 -6.43 -16.05 4.38
C GLU A 268 -5.27 -15.32 3.69
N GLY A 269 -5.52 -14.72 2.51
CA GLY A 269 -4.51 -13.96 1.78
C GLY A 269 -3.47 -14.82 1.07
N GLY A 270 -3.77 -16.08 0.76
CA GLY A 270 -2.95 -16.93 -0.13
C GLY A 270 -1.53 -17.27 0.35
N CYS A 271 -0.71 -17.78 -0.55
CA CYS A 271 0.70 -18.08 -0.34
C CYS A 271 1.57 -17.41 -1.42
N ILE A 272 2.65 -16.72 -1.04
CA ILE A 272 3.65 -16.22 -1.99
C ILE A 272 4.34 -17.42 -2.67
N PRO A 273 4.53 -17.42 -4.00
CA PRO A 273 5.27 -18.48 -4.68
C PRO A 273 6.71 -18.60 -4.16
N LEU A 274 7.21 -19.83 -4.00
CA LEU A 274 8.60 -20.05 -3.54
C LEU A 274 9.66 -19.71 -4.59
N ASN A 275 9.36 -19.94 -5.87
CA ASN A 275 10.37 -20.00 -6.93
C ASN A 275 10.28 -18.86 -7.96
N ILE A 276 9.08 -18.38 -8.26
CA ILE A 276 8.87 -17.27 -9.21
C ILE A 276 7.86 -16.34 -8.58
N ASP A 277 8.35 -15.22 -8.06
CA ASP A 277 7.53 -14.21 -7.42
C ASP A 277 7.57 -12.88 -8.19
N PHE A 278 6.56 -12.05 -7.95
CA PHE A 278 6.39 -10.77 -8.64
C PHE A 278 6.00 -9.72 -7.62
N GLY A 279 6.69 -8.59 -7.63
CA GLY A 279 6.35 -7.46 -6.79
C GLY A 279 6.69 -6.12 -7.44
N ILE A 280 5.96 -5.10 -7.01
CA ILE A 280 6.25 -3.69 -7.32
C ILE A 280 6.06 -2.87 -6.05
N ALA A 281 7.11 -2.16 -5.64
CA ALA A 281 7.04 -1.13 -4.61
C ALA A 281 6.65 0.19 -5.28
N VAL A 282 5.52 0.77 -4.89
CA VAL A 282 5.12 2.11 -5.37
C VAL A 282 5.75 3.13 -4.47
N LYS A 283 6.62 3.99 -5.02
CA LYS A 283 7.47 4.90 -4.25
C LYS A 283 6.87 6.28 -4.05
N GLY A 284 5.96 6.66 -4.95
CA GLY A 284 5.29 7.95 -4.91
C GLY A 284 4.70 8.34 -6.24
N ILE A 285 4.24 9.57 -6.30
CA ILE A 285 3.87 10.25 -7.54
C ILE A 285 5.12 10.74 -8.25
N VAL A 286 5.05 10.91 -9.57
CA VAL A 286 6.08 11.64 -10.31
C VAL A 286 5.88 13.14 -10.05
N ASP A 287 6.90 13.74 -9.44
CA ASP A 287 7.05 15.17 -9.17
C ASP A 287 8.55 15.47 -9.23
N GLU A 288 9.06 15.63 -10.45
CA GLU A 288 10.50 15.72 -10.75
C GLU A 288 11.18 16.90 -10.04
N ASP A 289 10.44 18.00 -9.84
CA ASP A 289 10.94 19.22 -9.20
C ASP A 289 10.61 19.29 -7.70
N HIS A 290 9.95 18.26 -7.15
CA HIS A 290 9.62 18.13 -5.73
C HIS A 290 8.87 19.34 -5.15
N VAL A 291 7.93 19.89 -5.91
CA VAL A 291 7.16 21.10 -5.51
C VAL A 291 5.84 20.77 -4.81
N THR A 292 5.42 19.50 -4.84
CA THR A 292 4.17 19.04 -4.24
C THR A 292 4.38 18.43 -2.86
N LEU A 293 3.36 18.55 -2.01
CA LEU A 293 3.35 17.96 -0.67
C LEU A 293 2.76 16.55 -0.67
N PRO A 294 3.08 15.71 0.33
CA PRO A 294 2.45 14.42 0.49
C PRO A 294 0.94 14.54 0.72
N VAL A 295 0.17 13.89 -0.14
CA VAL A 295 -1.29 13.82 -0.07
C VAL A 295 -1.73 12.37 0.03
N ARG A 296 -2.76 12.11 0.85
CA ARG A 296 -3.45 10.83 0.94
C ARG A 296 -4.94 11.00 0.69
N LEU A 297 -5.56 9.96 0.15
CA LEU A 297 -7.00 9.90 -0.07
C LEU A 297 -7.58 8.71 0.67
N SER A 298 -8.66 8.93 1.38
CA SER A 298 -9.60 7.89 1.81
C SER A 298 -10.91 8.09 1.08
N VAL A 299 -11.59 7.02 0.70
CA VAL A 299 -12.93 7.10 0.09
C VAL A 299 -13.99 6.51 1.02
N SER A 300 -15.28 6.66 0.75
CA SER A 300 -16.33 6.07 1.61
C SER A 300 -16.72 4.64 1.25
N ALA A 301 -16.47 4.20 0.01
CA ALA A 301 -16.69 2.82 -0.43
C ALA A 301 -15.35 2.12 -0.68
N TRP A 302 -15.22 0.87 -0.25
CA TRP A 302 -14.00 0.07 -0.43
C TRP A 302 -14.16 -0.94 -1.57
N ASP A 303 -15.41 -1.31 -1.86
CA ASP A 303 -15.81 -2.21 -2.92
C ASP A 303 -16.03 -1.39 -4.19
N GLU A 304 -15.09 -1.51 -5.13
CA GLU A 304 -15.28 -0.99 -6.47
C GLU A 304 -16.34 -1.86 -7.17
N PRO A 305 -17.44 -1.28 -7.67
CA PRO A 305 -18.36 -1.99 -8.55
C PRO A 305 -17.57 -2.55 -9.72
N ASN A 306 -17.74 -3.82 -10.03
CA ASN A 306 -17.12 -4.47 -11.16
C ASN A 306 -18.01 -4.27 -12.41
N PRO A 307 -17.68 -3.33 -13.31
CA PRO A 307 -18.49 -3.09 -14.50
C PRO A 307 -18.29 -4.17 -15.57
N HIS A 308 -17.48 -5.21 -15.30
CA HIS A 308 -17.29 -6.31 -16.23
C HIS A 308 -18.66 -6.90 -16.61
N PRO A 309 -18.92 -7.18 -17.91
CA PRO A 309 -20.24 -7.59 -18.40
C PRO A 309 -20.85 -8.79 -17.66
N ALA A 310 -20.00 -9.69 -17.14
CA ALA A 310 -20.45 -10.84 -16.36
C ALA A 310 -21.07 -10.50 -15.00
N TYR A 311 -20.76 -9.32 -14.42
CA TYR A 311 -21.24 -8.89 -13.11
C TYR A 311 -22.20 -7.70 -13.18
N ASN A 312 -22.13 -6.89 -14.25
CA ASN A 312 -23.06 -5.79 -14.56
C ASN A 312 -23.37 -4.87 -13.36
N GLN A 313 -22.36 -4.58 -12.53
CA GLN A 313 -22.54 -3.70 -11.38
C GLN A 313 -22.49 -2.24 -11.85
N SER A 314 -23.48 -1.44 -11.43
CA SER A 314 -23.52 -0.02 -11.77
C SER A 314 -22.41 0.76 -11.05
N PRO A 315 -21.83 1.79 -11.67
CA PRO A 315 -20.94 2.72 -10.99
C PRO A 315 -21.58 3.29 -9.73
N THR A 316 -20.78 3.53 -8.70
CA THR A 316 -21.21 4.23 -7.49
C THR A 316 -20.44 5.52 -7.31
N GLU A 317 -21.06 6.48 -6.64
CA GLU A 317 -20.42 7.68 -6.16
C GLU A 317 -19.90 7.47 -4.73
N MET A 318 -18.74 8.03 -4.44
CA MET A 318 -18.07 7.92 -3.14
C MET A 318 -17.72 9.30 -2.61
N ASP A 319 -17.67 9.43 -1.29
CA ASP A 319 -17.08 10.57 -0.61
C ASP A 319 -15.56 10.42 -0.59
N GLY A 320 -14.83 11.54 -0.68
CA GLY A 320 -13.39 11.59 -0.54
C GLY A 320 -12.95 12.41 0.68
N ILE A 321 -12.01 11.89 1.45
CA ILE A 321 -11.31 12.64 2.50
C ILE A 321 -9.84 12.70 2.12
N VAL A 322 -9.34 13.91 1.87
CA VAL A 322 -7.96 14.19 1.50
C VAL A 322 -7.19 14.64 2.72
N THR A 323 -6.03 14.04 2.97
CA THR A 323 -5.12 14.43 4.04
C THR A 323 -3.81 14.93 3.44
N VAL A 324 -3.49 16.20 3.67
CA VAL A 324 -2.21 16.82 3.29
C VAL A 324 -1.29 16.85 4.51
N ARG A 325 0.00 16.61 4.31
CA ARG A 325 1.01 16.58 5.37
C ARG A 325 2.21 17.46 5.08
N ASP A 326 3.07 17.54 6.08
CA ASP A 326 4.34 18.26 6.07
C ASP A 326 4.13 19.75 5.77
N LEU A 327 3.00 20.27 6.24
CA LEU A 327 2.64 21.68 6.13
C LEU A 327 3.42 22.52 7.14
N ILE A 328 3.70 23.76 6.76
CA ILE A 328 4.31 24.77 7.62
C ILE A 328 3.19 25.68 8.11
N VAL A 329 3.01 25.73 9.44
CA VAL A 329 1.96 26.55 10.07
C VAL A 329 2.13 28.03 9.68
N GLY A 330 1.02 28.66 9.32
CA GLY A 330 0.94 30.06 8.87
C GLY A 330 1.20 30.27 7.39
N LYS A 331 1.60 29.23 6.63
CA LYS A 331 1.76 29.32 5.17
C LYS A 331 0.46 28.99 4.44
N SER A 332 0.28 29.63 3.29
CA SER A 332 -0.86 29.41 2.39
C SER A 332 -0.56 28.29 1.40
N TYR A 333 -1.55 27.48 1.08
CA TYR A 333 -1.44 26.32 0.20
C TYR A 333 -2.65 26.23 -0.71
N VAL A 334 -2.49 25.57 -1.86
CA VAL A 334 -3.57 25.23 -2.77
C VAL A 334 -3.61 23.73 -2.98
N LEU A 335 -4.76 23.11 -2.70
CA LEU A 335 -5.07 21.74 -3.05
C LEU A 335 -5.76 21.71 -4.42
N LEU A 336 -5.15 21.03 -5.39
CA LEU A 336 -5.60 20.89 -6.76
C LEU A 336 -6.21 19.50 -6.96
N ARG A 337 -7.37 19.45 -7.63
CA ARG A 337 -8.09 18.22 -7.95
C ARG A 337 -8.15 18.03 -9.47
N TYR A 338 -7.77 16.85 -9.93
CA TYR A 338 -7.83 16.44 -11.34
C TYR A 338 -8.70 15.19 -11.47
N SER A 339 -9.51 15.11 -12.50
CA SER A 339 -10.41 13.99 -12.83
C SER A 339 -9.79 13.00 -13.83
N SER A 340 -8.62 13.36 -14.39
CA SER A 340 -7.85 12.52 -15.29
C SER A 340 -6.37 12.63 -14.97
N TYR A 341 -5.64 11.51 -15.09
CA TYR A 341 -4.19 11.49 -14.94
C TYR A 341 -3.48 12.30 -16.04
N GLU A 342 -4.10 12.41 -17.22
CA GLU A 342 -3.53 13.09 -18.39
C GLU A 342 -3.24 14.58 -18.16
N TYR A 343 -3.93 15.19 -17.19
CA TYR A 343 -3.79 16.61 -16.86
C TYR A 343 -2.91 16.88 -15.64
N VAL A 344 -2.45 15.83 -14.95
CA VAL A 344 -1.62 15.96 -13.74
C VAL A 344 -0.19 16.26 -14.16
N PRO A 345 0.38 17.44 -13.85
CA PRO A 345 1.77 17.73 -14.15
C PRO A 345 2.71 16.77 -13.42
N THR A 346 3.77 16.34 -14.09
CA THR A 346 4.84 15.50 -13.53
C THR A 346 6.12 16.28 -13.20
N LYS A 347 6.20 17.52 -13.68
CA LYS A 347 7.30 18.45 -13.52
C LYS A 347 6.79 19.88 -13.65
N GLY A 348 7.57 20.83 -13.18
CA GLY A 348 7.29 22.26 -13.23
C GLY A 348 7.46 22.93 -11.86
N THR A 349 7.44 24.25 -11.91
CA THR A 349 7.40 25.12 -10.73
C THR A 349 6.02 25.09 -10.06
N ILE A 350 5.93 25.67 -8.86
CA ILE A 350 4.65 25.92 -8.19
C ILE A 350 3.65 26.62 -9.13
N SER A 351 4.10 27.62 -9.90
CA SER A 351 3.25 28.35 -10.84
C SER A 351 2.71 27.46 -11.96
N ASP A 352 3.50 26.50 -12.43
CA ASP A 352 3.06 25.56 -13.47
C ASP A 352 1.92 24.66 -12.96
N PHE A 353 1.99 24.20 -11.71
CA PHE A 353 0.87 23.49 -11.07
C PHE A 353 -0.35 24.40 -10.88
N LEU A 354 -0.17 25.63 -10.40
CA LEU A 354 -1.26 26.59 -10.19
C LEU A 354 -1.94 27.08 -11.49
N LEU A 355 -1.28 26.92 -12.63
CA LEU A 355 -1.80 27.24 -13.97
C LEU A 355 -2.19 25.99 -14.78
N SER A 356 -2.01 24.79 -14.21
CA SER A 356 -2.35 23.54 -14.89
C SER A 356 -3.86 23.35 -15.07
N ASN A 357 -4.24 22.37 -15.89
CA ASN A 357 -5.63 22.04 -16.20
C ASN A 357 -6.30 21.21 -15.08
N PHE A 358 -6.33 21.73 -13.84
CA PHE A 358 -7.09 21.13 -12.76
C PHE A 358 -8.60 21.41 -12.91
N ASP A 359 -9.44 20.54 -12.36
CA ASP A 359 -10.89 20.72 -12.35
C ASP A 359 -11.35 21.63 -11.22
N GLU A 360 -10.69 21.53 -10.06
CA GLU A 360 -10.95 22.36 -8.89
C GLU A 360 -9.68 22.71 -8.14
N LYS A 361 -9.74 23.83 -7.42
CA LYS A 361 -8.72 24.23 -6.45
C LYS A 361 -9.36 24.66 -5.14
N HIS A 362 -8.69 24.36 -4.04
CA HIS A 362 -9.06 24.77 -2.69
C HIS A 362 -7.86 25.44 -2.00
N ALA A 363 -7.95 26.74 -1.75
CA ALA A 363 -6.91 27.50 -1.06
C ALA A 363 -7.15 27.48 0.45
N PHE A 364 -6.10 27.35 1.24
CA PHE A 364 -6.18 27.35 2.70
C PHE A 364 -4.88 27.85 3.34
N VAL A 365 -4.96 28.32 4.59
CA VAL A 365 -3.80 28.61 5.43
C VAL A 365 -3.62 27.46 6.42
N ALA A 366 -2.41 26.92 6.51
CA ALA A 366 -2.13 25.81 7.41
C ALA A 366 -2.13 26.29 8.87
N ASN A 367 -3.06 25.76 9.68
CA ASN A 367 -3.09 25.96 11.13
C ASN A 367 -2.39 24.83 11.90
N ASP A 368 -2.00 23.77 11.20
CA ASP A 368 -1.28 22.60 11.71
C ASP A 368 -0.40 22.04 10.59
N THR A 369 0.46 21.08 10.92
CA THR A 369 1.31 20.30 10.00
C THR A 369 0.51 19.31 9.12
N ILE A 370 -0.77 19.09 9.46
CA ILE A 370 -1.71 18.23 8.74
C ILE A 370 -2.97 19.04 8.44
N TYR A 371 -3.48 18.91 7.22
CA TYR A 371 -4.76 19.46 6.80
C TYR A 371 -5.67 18.35 6.28
N ILE A 372 -6.93 18.36 6.71
CA ILE A 372 -7.96 17.40 6.30
C ILE A 372 -9.01 18.16 5.51
N TYR A 373 -9.27 17.68 4.30
CA TYR A 373 -10.24 18.25 3.38
C TYR A 373 -11.27 17.18 3.00
N GLU A 374 -12.55 17.44 3.26
CA GLU A 374 -13.65 16.63 2.76
C GLU A 374 -14.01 17.13 1.36
N ASP A 375 -13.81 16.30 0.32
CA ASP A 375 -14.15 16.68 -1.06
C ASP A 375 -15.68 16.83 -1.18
N PRO A 376 -16.21 18.03 -1.47
CA PRO A 376 -17.64 18.21 -1.68
C PRO A 376 -18.12 17.53 -2.97
N LYS A 377 -17.22 17.23 -3.91
CA LYS A 377 -17.54 16.48 -5.12
C LYS A 377 -17.43 14.99 -4.87
N LYS A 378 -18.41 14.26 -5.40
CA LYS A 378 -18.36 12.80 -5.39
C LYS A 378 -17.27 12.28 -6.32
N ILE A 379 -16.64 11.20 -5.92
CA ILE A 379 -15.66 10.46 -6.70
C ILE A 379 -16.38 9.29 -7.38
N PRO A 380 -16.40 9.21 -8.73
CA PRO A 380 -17.01 8.10 -9.43
C PRO A 380 -16.13 6.85 -9.31
N SER A 381 -16.72 5.72 -8.95
CA SER A 381 -16.00 4.45 -8.78
C SER A 381 -15.35 3.92 -10.05
N THR A 382 -15.81 4.36 -11.23
CA THR A 382 -15.26 3.94 -12.53
C THR A 382 -14.20 4.89 -13.08
N GLY A 383 -14.00 6.06 -12.47
CA GLY A 383 -13.07 7.07 -12.98
C GLY A 383 -11.72 7.06 -12.28
N SER A 384 -11.05 8.20 -12.36
CA SER A 384 -9.89 8.53 -11.57
C SER A 384 -10.05 9.91 -10.95
N VAL A 385 -9.43 10.14 -9.79
CA VAL A 385 -9.27 11.47 -9.22
C VAL A 385 -7.89 11.57 -8.61
N TYR A 386 -7.18 12.66 -8.85
CA TYR A 386 -5.85 12.93 -8.34
C TYR A 386 -5.84 14.23 -7.56
N TYR A 387 -5.10 14.23 -6.46
CA TYR A 387 -4.86 15.41 -5.66
C TYR A 387 -3.38 15.78 -5.64
N ARG A 388 -3.09 17.07 -5.81
CA ARG A 388 -1.76 17.66 -5.60
C ARG A 388 -1.90 18.87 -4.70
N CYS A 389 -1.02 19.02 -3.72
CA CYS A 389 -1.00 20.22 -2.89
C CYS A 389 0.34 20.93 -3.08
N VAL A 390 0.28 22.24 -3.33
CA VAL A 390 1.45 23.10 -3.53
C VAL A 390 1.36 24.30 -2.60
N LEU A 391 2.52 24.86 -2.26
CA LEU A 391 2.60 26.14 -1.55
C LEU A 391 2.00 27.24 -2.43
N GLN A 392 1.21 28.14 -1.84
CA GLN A 392 0.74 29.35 -2.52
C GLN A 392 1.80 30.45 -2.30
N PRO A 393 2.37 31.03 -3.37
CA PRO A 393 3.27 32.18 -3.24
C PRO A 393 2.55 33.34 -2.53
N GLU A 394 3.27 34.05 -1.66
CA GLU A 394 2.80 35.32 -1.09
C GLU A 394 2.70 36.35 -2.23
N GLU A 395 1.56 37.04 -2.34
CA GLU A 395 1.35 38.09 -3.36
C GLU A 395 2.18 39.35 -3.09
#